data_AF-A0A966K5V2-F1
#
_entry.id   AF-A0A966K5V2-F1
#
_cell.length_a   1.000
_cell.length_b   1.000
_cell.length_c   1.000
_cell.angle_alpha   90.00
_cell.angle_beta   90.00
_cell.angle_gamma   90.00
#
_symmetry.space_group_name_H-M   'P 1'
#
loop_
_entity.id
_entity.type
_entity.pdbx_description
1 polymer ?
#
loop_
_entity_poly.entity_id
_entity_poly.type
_entity_poly.pdbx_seq_one_letter_code
_entity_poly.pdbx_strand_id
1 'polypeptide(L)'
;MSKKENVLRVGFHSIESILENNPHKIKKVTLPAKRNDQRISSLIIALEKNNINYDLSSKLKQEPEAIISNENELNFKDLKNFINSGINNPLILILD
;
A
#
# COMPACT_ATOMS: atom_id res chain seq x y z
N MET A 1 -15.15 -7.89 8.31
CA MET A 1 -14.57 -7.16 7.16
C MET A 1 -14.40 -8.14 6.02
N SER A 2 -14.80 -7.79 4.80
CA SER A 2 -14.68 -8.72 3.67
C SER A 2 -13.22 -8.78 3.20
N LYS A 3 -12.70 -9.95 2.82
CA LYS A 3 -11.32 -10.11 2.30
C LYS A 3 -11.00 -9.19 1.10
N LYS A 4 -12.01 -8.64 0.42
CA LYS A 4 -11.84 -7.73 -0.71
C LYS A 4 -11.46 -6.29 -0.30
N GLU A 5 -11.91 -5.83 0.87
CA GLU A 5 -11.66 -4.45 1.33
C GLU A 5 -10.20 -4.22 1.71
N ASN A 6 -9.52 -5.23 2.27
CA ASN A 6 -8.11 -5.11 2.66
C ASN A 6 -7.12 -5.11 1.49
N VAL A 7 -7.59 -5.45 0.28
CA VAL A 7 -6.75 -5.60 -0.93
C VAL A 7 -6.73 -4.33 -1.78
N LEU A 8 -7.77 -3.50 -1.68
CA LEU A 8 -7.88 -2.27 -2.47
C LEU A 8 -7.41 -1.09 -1.64
N ARG A 9 -6.46 -0.33 -2.19
CA ARG A 9 -6.00 0.95 -1.63
C ARG A 9 -6.39 2.06 -2.58
N VAL A 10 -6.96 3.13 -2.05
CA VAL A 10 -7.47 4.25 -2.82
C VAL A 10 -6.77 5.52 -2.35
N GLY A 11 -6.41 6.38 -3.30
CA GLY A 11 -5.83 7.68 -3.02
C GLY A 11 -4.30 7.69 -3.01
N PHE A 12 -3.74 8.88 -3.28
CA PHE A 12 -2.30 9.07 -3.47
C PHE A 12 -1.49 8.69 -2.24
N HIS A 13 -1.84 9.24 -1.08
CA HIS A 13 -1.03 9.07 0.11
C HIS A 13 -0.96 7.61 0.57
N SER A 14 -2.05 6.87 0.40
CA SER A 14 -2.09 5.45 0.70
C SER A 14 -1.13 4.66 -0.19
N ILE A 15 -1.12 4.95 -1.49
CA ILE A 15 -0.26 4.25 -2.46
C ILE A 15 1.21 4.69 -2.29
N GLU A 16 1.47 5.99 -2.11
CA GLU A 16 2.80 6.58 -1.88
C GLU A 16 3.47 5.97 -0.64
N SER A 17 2.74 5.88 0.48
CA SER A 17 3.27 5.27 1.70
C SER A 17 3.67 3.81 1.49
N ILE A 18 2.90 3.05 0.70
CA ILE A 18 3.25 1.66 0.39
C ILE A 18 4.45 1.59 -0.56
N LEU A 19 4.54 2.49 -1.55
CA LEU A 19 5.69 2.58 -2.45
C LEU A 19 7.00 2.87 -1.69
N GLU A 20 6.94 3.73 -0.67
CA GLU A 20 8.10 4.10 0.13
C GLU A 20 8.55 3.00 1.09
N ASN A 21 7.60 2.32 1.73
CA ASN A 21 7.91 1.39 2.82
C ASN A 21 7.95 -0.08 2.36
N ASN A 22 7.05 -0.48 1.46
CA ASN A 22 6.86 -1.87 1.05
C ASN A 22 6.39 -1.99 -0.42
N PRO A 23 7.18 -1.53 -1.41
CA PRO A 23 6.74 -1.44 -2.81
C PRO A 23 6.35 -2.79 -3.41
N HIS A 24 7.04 -3.86 -3.00
CA HIS A 24 6.77 -5.24 -3.41
C HIS A 24 5.35 -5.73 -3.10
N LYS A 25 4.62 -5.07 -2.18
CA LYS A 25 3.24 -5.42 -1.85
C LYS A 25 2.27 -5.03 -2.96
N ILE A 26 2.59 -4.02 -3.77
CA ILE A 26 1.71 -3.55 -4.84
C ILE A 26 1.76 -4.53 -6.00
N LYS A 27 0.61 -5.09 -6.35
CA LYS A 27 0.47 -6.01 -7.49
C LYS A 27 0.13 -5.27 -8.77
N LYS A 28 -0.70 -4.23 -8.65
CA LYS A 28 -1.23 -3.48 -9.78
C LYS A 28 -1.67 -2.09 -9.33
N VAL A 29 -1.36 -1.08 -10.12
CA VAL A 29 -1.87 0.28 -9.93
C VAL A 29 -2.73 0.69 -11.12
N THR A 30 -3.82 1.37 -10.85
CA THR A 30 -4.69 1.97 -11.85
C THR A 30 -4.74 3.47 -11.61
N LEU A 31 -4.39 4.25 -12.63
CA LEU A 31 -4.35 5.70 -12.59
C LEU A 31 -5.52 6.30 -13.39
N PRO A 32 -6.03 7.48 -12.99
CA PRO A 32 -7.06 8.21 -13.73
C PRO A 32 -6.53 8.71 -15.09
N ALA A 33 -7.06 8.17 -16.19
CA ALA A 33 -6.58 8.46 -17.55
C ALA A 33 -6.76 9.93 -17.98
N LYS A 34 -7.70 10.65 -17.35
CA LYS A 34 -8.03 12.05 -17.71
C LYS A 34 -7.30 13.09 -16.86
N ARG A 35 -6.45 12.67 -15.92
CA ARG A 35 -5.77 13.56 -14.97
C ARG A 35 -4.31 13.70 -15.35
N ASN A 36 -3.84 14.93 -15.53
CA ASN A 36 -2.51 15.25 -16.07
C ASN A 36 -1.77 16.32 -15.25
N ASP A 37 -1.92 16.30 -13.92
CA ASP A 37 -1.23 17.22 -13.04
C ASP A 37 0.11 16.67 -12.51
N GLN A 38 0.85 17.54 -11.81
CA GLN A 38 2.14 17.21 -11.22
C GLN A 38 2.05 16.02 -10.24
N ARG A 39 0.93 15.84 -9.54
CA ARG A 39 0.78 14.78 -8.54
C ARG A 39 0.72 13.41 -9.19
N ILE A 40 -0.03 13.26 -10.29
CA ILE A 40 -0.02 12.03 -11.09
C ILE A 40 1.37 11.78 -11.69
N SER A 41 2.01 12.84 -12.20
CA SER A 41 3.36 12.72 -12.77
C SER A 41 4.38 12.23 -11.74
N SER A 42 4.35 12.77 -10.52
CA SER A 42 5.19 12.32 -9.41
C SER A 42 4.92 10.86 -9.03
N LEU A 43 3.65 10.44 -8.99
CA LEU A 43 3.29 9.05 -8.69
C LEU A 43 3.78 8.09 -9.79
N ILE A 44 3.67 8.47 -11.06
CA ILE A 44 4.20 7.67 -12.18
C ILE A 44 5.71 7.48 -12.04
N ILE A 45 6.46 8.56 -11.78
CA ILE A 45 7.92 8.49 -11.56
C ILE A 45 8.25 7.55 -10.38
N ALA A 46 7.49 7.61 -9.30
CA ALA A 46 7.69 6.72 -8.14
C ALA A 46 7.40 5.25 -8.48
N LEU A 47 6.39 4.97 -9.30
CA LEU A 47 6.05 3.62 -9.77
C LEU A 47 7.15 3.08 -10.69
N GLU A 48 7.59 3.86 -11.67
CA GLU A 48 8.67 3.51 -12.59
C GLU A 48 9.98 3.24 -11.85
N LYS A 49 10.34 4.08 -10.87
CA LYS A 49 11.53 3.88 -10.02
C LYS A 49 11.49 2.53 -9.26
N ASN A 50 10.30 2.03 -8.94
CA ASN A 50 10.11 0.76 -8.26
C ASN A 50 9.80 -0.41 -9.22
N ASN A 51 9.90 -0.21 -10.54
CA ASN A 51 9.54 -1.18 -11.58
C ASN A 51 8.11 -1.73 -11.44
N ILE A 52 7.16 -0.87 -11.08
CA ILE A 52 5.75 -1.24 -10.90
C ILE A 52 4.94 -0.78 -12.11
N ASN A 53 4.30 -1.75 -12.77
CA ASN A 53 3.41 -1.47 -13.89
C ASN A 53 2.10 -0.81 -13.43
N TYR A 54 1.59 0.11 -14.24
CA TYR A 54 0.33 0.78 -14.01
C TYR A 54 -0.55 0.80 -15.26
N ASP A 55 -1.85 0.76 -15.06
CA ASP A 55 -2.86 0.92 -16.12
C ASP A 55 -3.52 2.29 -16.04
N LEU A 56 -3.92 2.83 -17.18
CA LEU A 56 -4.74 4.03 -17.26
C LEU A 56 -6.22 3.64 -17.41
N SER A 57 -7.08 4.19 -16.55
CA SER A 57 -8.52 3.93 -16.59
C SER A 57 -9.31 5.23 -16.73
N SER A 58 -10.21 5.28 -17.72
CA SER A 58 -11.17 6.36 -17.90
C SER A 58 -12.33 6.32 -16.90
N LYS A 59 -12.48 5.21 -16.16
CA LYS A 59 -13.49 5.05 -15.09
C LYS A 59 -13.09 5.80 -13.82
N LEU A 60 -11.79 5.96 -13.56
CA LEU A 60 -11.28 6.72 -12.42
C LEU A 60 -11.32 8.21 -12.73
N LYS A 61 -12.01 8.96 -11.88
CA LYS A 61 -12.18 10.41 -12.06
C LYS A 61 -10.99 11.21 -11.52
N GLN A 62 -10.51 10.88 -10.31
CA GLN A 62 -9.48 11.67 -9.63
C GLN A 62 -8.49 10.85 -8.83
N GLU A 63 -8.94 9.85 -8.06
CA GLU A 63 -8.06 9.11 -7.16
C GLU A 63 -7.50 7.86 -7.86
N PRO A 64 -6.19 7.59 -7.71
CA PRO A 64 -5.59 6.34 -8.15
C PRO A 64 -6.00 5.21 -7.20
N GLU A 65 -5.93 3.99 -7.72
CA GLU A 65 -6.23 2.78 -6.97
C GLU A 65 -5.09 1.77 -7.11
N ALA A 66 -4.79 1.04 -6.04
CA ALA A 66 -3.82 -0.04 -6.05
C ALA A 66 -4.42 -1.33 -5.47
N ILE A 67 -4.10 -2.44 -6.10
CA ILE A 67 -4.36 -3.78 -5.60
C ILE A 67 -3.08 -4.26 -4.90
N ILE A 68 -3.19 -4.58 -3.62
CA ILE A 68 -2.06 -5.07 -2.82
C ILE A 68 -2.15 -6.57 -2.56
N SER A 69 -1.01 -7.14 -2.24
CA SER A 69 -0.89 -8.49 -1.71
C SER A 69 -1.64 -8.60 -0.39
N ASN A 70 -2.41 -9.69 -0.22
CA ASN A 70 -2.87 -10.05 1.11
C ASN A 70 -1.66 -10.44 1.94
N GLU A 71 -1.57 -9.87 3.13
CA GLU A 71 -0.67 -10.36 4.15
C GLU A 71 -1.36 -11.44 4.96
N ASN A 72 -0.57 -12.39 5.44
CA ASN A 72 -1.06 -13.30 6.46
C ASN A 72 -1.20 -12.50 7.76
N GLU A 73 -2.38 -12.52 8.36
CA GLU A 73 -2.56 -12.01 9.70
C GLU A 73 -1.69 -12.82 10.66
N LEU A 74 -0.75 -12.14 11.33
CA LEU A 74 0.08 -12.71 12.38
C LEU A 74 -0.76 -12.88 13.64
N ASN A 75 -0.50 -13.94 14.40
CA ASN A 75 -1.26 -14.27 15.60
C ASN A 75 -0.48 -13.94 16.88
N PHE A 76 -1.08 -14.21 18.05
CA PHE A 76 -0.45 -13.92 19.35
C PHE A 76 0.87 -14.65 19.59
N LYS A 77 1.07 -15.83 18.99
CA LYS A 77 2.36 -16.55 19.08
C LYS A 77 3.45 -15.76 18.36
N ASP A 78 3.14 -15.18 17.21
CA ASP A 78 4.07 -14.36 16.44
C ASP A 78 4.43 -13.08 17.20
N LEU A 79 3.45 -12.43 17.83
CA LEU A 79 3.69 -11.29 18.72
C LEU A 79 4.63 -11.67 19.88
N LYS A 80 4.38 -12.81 20.54
CA LYS A 80 5.24 -13.31 21.62
C LYS A 80 6.67 -13.56 21.13
N ASN A 81 6.82 -14.14 19.94
CA ASN A 81 8.14 -14.36 19.33
C ASN A 81 8.86 -13.04 19.03
N PHE A 82 8.13 -12.04 18.53
CA PHE A 82 8.67 -10.70 18.26
C PHE A 82 9.20 -10.04 19.53
N ILE A 83 8.43 -10.04 20.63
CA ILE A 83 8.87 -9.48 21.92
C ILE A 83 10.12 -10.21 22.44
N ASN A 84 10.16 -11.53 22.30
CA ASN A 84 11.28 -12.36 22.74
C ASN A 84 12.53 -12.26 21.84
N SER A 85 12.47 -11.58 20.70
CA SER A 85 13.58 -11.47 19.74
C SER A 85 14.73 -10.56 20.20
N GLY A 86 14.68 -10.04 21.44
CA GLY A 86 15.72 -9.18 22.02
C GLY A 86 15.47 -7.69 21.82
N ILE A 87 14.21 -7.28 21.62
CA ILE A 87 13.85 -5.86 21.56
C ILE A 87 13.94 -5.29 22.97
N ASN A 88 14.89 -4.37 23.17
CA ASN A 88 15.01 -3.66 24.44
C ASN A 88 13.88 -2.62 24.57
N ASN A 89 13.06 -2.78 25.60
CA ASN A 89 12.00 -1.85 26.01
C ASN A 89 11.02 -1.46 24.89
N PRO A 90 10.23 -2.42 24.34
CA PRO A 90 9.29 -2.14 23.26
C PRO A 90 8.14 -1.22 23.73
N LEU A 91 7.77 -0.25 22.90
CA LEU A 91 6.53 0.49 23.05
C LEU A 91 5.42 -0.24 22.28
N ILE A 92 4.35 -0.62 22.97
CA ILE A 92 3.20 -1.32 22.39
C ILE A 92 1.95 -0.45 22.57
N LEU A 93 1.28 -0.11 21.46
CA LEU A 93 -0.02 0.56 21.47
C LEU A 93 -1.12 -0.49 21.30
N ILE A 94 -2.02 -0.58 22.27
CA ILE A 94 -3.22 -1.43 22.22
C ILE A 94 -4.42 -0.52 21.98
N LEU A 95 -5.22 -0.87 20.98
CA LEU A 95 -6.46 -0.18 20.63
C LEU A 95 -7.62 -1.13 20.95
N ASP A 96 -8.66 -0.63 21.62
CA ASP A 96 -9.91 -1.35 21.94
C ASP A 96 -10.87 -1.33 20.73
#